data_AF-A0A3Q7FE89-F1
#
_entry.id   AF-A0A3Q7FE89-F1
#
_cell.length_a   1.000
_cell.length_b   1.000
_cell.length_c   1.000
_cell.angle_alpha   90.00
_cell.angle_beta   90.00
_cell.angle_gamma   90.00
#
_symmetry.space_group_name_H-M   'P 1'
#
loop_
_entity.id
_entity.type
_entity.pdbx_description
1 polymer ?
#
loop_
_entity_poly.entity_id
_entity_poly.type
_entity_poly.pdbx_seq_one_letter_code
_entity_poly.pdbx_strand_id
1 'polypeptide(L)'
;MALVRCIKPPMLFVKINRDGRCGDGICGGVVVVRDSIGALIMAYSIPLGAGTSNWAEAKALLCGLKCCIEKNYRLVIWETHFL
;
A
#
# COMPACT_ATOMS: atom_id res chain seq x y z
N MET A 1 -10.64 -8.85 -9.36
CA MET A 1 -9.42 -8.04 -9.53
C MET A 1 -9.85 -6.66 -9.98
N ALA A 2 -9.80 -5.65 -9.11
CA ALA A 2 -9.96 -4.26 -9.55
C ALA A 2 -8.64 -3.83 -10.20
N LEU A 3 -8.72 -3.30 -11.42
CA LEU A 3 -7.58 -2.66 -12.07
C LEU A 3 -7.30 -1.34 -11.33
N VAL A 4 -6.34 -1.33 -10.41
CA VAL A 4 -5.93 -0.10 -9.71
C VAL A 4 -5.27 0.81 -10.74
N ARG A 5 -5.99 1.86 -11.15
CA ARG A 5 -5.48 2.88 -12.06
C ARG A 5 -4.53 3.78 -11.27
N CYS A 6 -3.25 3.39 -11.21
CA CYS A 6 -2.24 4.14 -10.48
C CYS A 6 -1.87 5.43 -11.24
N ILE A 7 -2.43 6.56 -10.81
CA ILE A 7 -1.96 7.88 -11.25
C ILE A 7 -0.50 8.04 -10.78
N LYS A 8 0.40 8.36 -11.71
CA LYS A 8 1.83 8.55 -11.41
C LYS A 8 2.01 9.74 -10.46
N PRO A 9 2.81 9.61 -9.39
CA PRO A 9 3.09 10.72 -8.50
C PRO A 9 4.01 11.76 -9.20
N PRO A 10 4.08 13.00 -8.69
CA PRO A 10 5.04 14.00 -9.15
C PRO A 10 6.49 13.51 -9.01
N MET A 11 7.44 14.15 -9.70
CA MET A 11 8.87 13.86 -9.53
C MET A 11 9.28 13.94 -8.05
N LEU A 12 10.22 13.07 -7.67
CA LEU A 12 10.74 12.87 -6.30
C LEU A 12 9.79 12.15 -5.33
N PHE A 13 8.50 12.01 -5.68
CA PHE A 13 7.54 11.27 -4.87
C PHE A 13 7.47 9.80 -5.27
N VAL A 14 7.18 8.95 -4.29
CA VAL A 14 6.71 7.59 -4.52
C VAL A 14 5.25 7.48 -4.12
N LYS A 15 4.48 6.65 -4.82
CA LYS A 15 3.08 6.39 -4.53
C LYS A 15 2.90 5.00 -3.93
N ILE A 16 2.27 4.94 -2.77
CA ILE A 16 1.82 3.69 -2.15
C ILE A 16 0.37 3.45 -2.58
N ASN A 17 0.13 2.34 -3.28
CA ASN A 17 -1.19 1.76 -3.47
C ASN A 17 -1.32 0.58 -2.52
N ARG A 18 -2.39 0.55 -1.75
CA ARG A 18 -2.63 -0.49 -0.75
C ARG A 18 -4.05 -0.99 -0.84
N ASP A 19 -4.24 -2.24 -0.46
CA ASP A 19 -5.55 -2.84 -0.28
C ASP A 19 -5.47 -3.76 0.95
N GLY A 20 -6.42 -3.65 1.84
CA GLY A 20 -6.49 -4.44 3.06
C GLY A 20 -7.90 -4.96 3.21
N ARG A 21 -8.07 -6.27 3.23
CA ARG A 21 -9.39 -6.89 3.28
C ARG A 21 -9.42 -8.03 4.27
N CYS A 22 -10.58 -8.25 4.86
CA CYS A 22 -10.86 -9.41 5.69
C CYS A 22 -12.05 -10.19 5.14
N GLY A 23 -11.92 -11.50 5.10
CA GLY A 23 -13.00 -12.45 4.81
C GLY A 23 -13.06 -13.48 5.92
N ASP A 24 -14.25 -13.77 6.43
CA ASP A 24 -14.48 -14.72 7.53
C ASP A 24 -13.59 -14.47 8.76
N GLY A 25 -13.35 -13.18 9.07
CA GLY A 25 -12.51 -12.76 10.18
C GLY A 25 -11.00 -12.85 9.93
N ILE A 26 -10.55 -13.39 8.80
CA ILE A 26 -9.14 -13.49 8.43
C ILE A 26 -8.77 -12.39 7.43
N CYS A 27 -7.70 -11.67 7.75
CA CYS A 27 -7.27 -10.48 7.06
C CYS A 27 -5.96 -10.69 6.30
N GLY A 28 -5.85 -10.00 5.18
CA GLY A 28 -4.62 -9.84 4.42
C GLY A 28 -4.48 -8.40 3.91
N GLY A 29 -3.25 -7.99 3.69
CA GLY A 29 -2.91 -6.71 3.07
C GLY A 29 -2.05 -6.91 1.83
N VAL A 30 -2.19 -5.99 0.87
CA VAL A 30 -1.31 -5.86 -0.28
C VAL A 30 -0.82 -4.42 -0.33
N VAL A 31 0.46 -4.26 -0.65
CA VAL A 31 1.12 -2.96 -0.79
C VAL A 31 1.91 -2.96 -2.08
N VAL A 32 1.77 -1.92 -2.89
CA VAL A 32 2.50 -1.70 -4.14
C VAL A 32 3.03 -0.28 -4.14
N VAL A 33 4.35 -0.13 -4.24
CA VAL A 33 4.99 1.20 -4.30
C VAL A 33 5.58 1.43 -5.68
N ARG A 34 5.29 2.60 -6.26
CA ARG A 34 5.79 3.01 -7.57
C ARG A 34 6.40 4.40 -7.51
N ASP A 35 7.37 4.65 -8.38
CA ASP A 35 7.97 5.99 -8.55
C ASP A 35 7.16 6.88 -9.53
N SER A 36 7.69 8.06 -9.81
CA SER A 36 7.10 9.05 -10.71
C SER A 36 7.09 8.65 -12.19
N ILE A 37 7.91 7.69 -12.62
CA ILE A 37 7.85 7.13 -13.99
C ILE A 37 6.88 5.94 -14.08
N GLY A 38 6.42 5.43 -12.94
CA GLY A 38 5.50 4.30 -12.80
C GLY A 38 6.21 2.96 -12.58
N ALA A 39 7.54 2.98 -12.41
CA ALA A 39 8.33 1.79 -12.15
C ALA A 39 7.96 1.20 -10.78
N LEU A 40 7.90 -0.13 -10.72
CA LEU A 40 7.63 -0.85 -9.49
C LEU A 40 8.87 -0.81 -8.59
N ILE A 41 8.77 -0.15 -7.45
CA ILE A 41 9.82 -0.15 -6.43
C ILE A 41 9.71 -1.40 -5.56
N MET A 42 8.47 -1.75 -5.18
CA MET A 42 8.21 -2.92 -4.35
C MET A 42 6.74 -3.37 -4.44
N ALA A 43 6.51 -4.64 -4.13
CA ALA A 43 5.19 -5.20 -3.91
C ALA A 43 5.25 -6.24 -2.77
N TYR A 44 4.31 -6.15 -1.83
CA TYR A 44 4.21 -7.07 -0.70
C TYR A 44 2.78 -7.59 -0.55
N SER A 45 2.66 -8.83 -0.10
CA SER A 45 1.45 -9.37 0.50
C SER A 45 1.75 -9.71 1.95
N ILE A 46 0.86 -9.30 2.85
CA ILE A 46 1.03 -9.40 4.30
C ILE A 46 -0.11 -10.26 4.85
N PRO A 47 0.16 -11.46 5.37
CA PRO A 47 -0.83 -12.20 6.14
C PRO A 47 -1.00 -11.50 7.50
N LEU A 48 -2.22 -11.06 7.80
CA LEU A 48 -2.49 -10.27 9.01
C LEU A 48 -3.28 -11.05 10.07
N GLY A 49 -3.92 -12.16 9.71
CA GLY A 49 -4.67 -12.98 10.67
C GLY A 49 -5.98 -12.30 11.09
N ALA A 50 -6.41 -12.49 12.33
CA ALA A 50 -7.70 -12.00 12.79
C ALA A 50 -7.78 -10.45 12.87
N GLY A 51 -8.85 -9.85 12.36
CA GLY A 51 -9.04 -8.40 12.43
C GLY A 51 -10.23 -7.86 11.63
N THR A 52 -10.19 -6.58 11.31
CA THR A 52 -11.19 -5.88 10.48
C THR A 52 -10.53 -5.29 9.23
N SER A 53 -11.31 -5.04 8.15
CA SER A 53 -10.76 -4.50 6.90
C SER A 53 -10.03 -3.17 7.13
N ASN A 54 -10.58 -2.28 7.96
CA ASN A 54 -9.93 -1.02 8.33
C ASN A 54 -8.58 -1.24 9.02
N TRP A 55 -8.48 -2.24 9.89
CA TRP A 55 -7.22 -2.61 10.52
C TRP A 55 -6.23 -3.19 9.50
N ALA A 56 -6.70 -4.04 8.59
CA ALA A 56 -5.88 -4.61 7.53
C ALA A 56 -5.31 -3.53 6.59
N GLU A 57 -6.17 -2.59 6.21
CA GLU A 57 -5.81 -1.41 5.43
C GLU A 57 -4.74 -0.55 6.13
N ALA A 58 -4.95 -0.21 7.40
CA ALA A 58 -4.02 0.59 8.17
C ALA A 58 -2.66 -0.11 8.35
N LYS A 59 -2.67 -1.43 8.56
CA LYS A 59 -1.45 -2.25 8.64
C LYS A 59 -0.70 -2.30 7.32
N ALA A 60 -1.41 -2.44 6.21
CA ALA A 60 -0.81 -2.37 4.88
C ALA A 60 -0.13 -1.01 4.65
N LEU A 61 -0.79 0.10 5.02
CA LEU A 61 -0.18 1.44 4.93
C LEU A 61 1.11 1.55 5.75
N LEU A 62 1.05 1.12 7.02
CA LEU A 62 2.19 1.19 7.93
C LEU A 62 3.39 0.40 7.40
N CYS A 63 3.15 -0.80 6.85
CA CYS A 63 4.20 -1.60 6.23
C CYS A 63 4.80 -0.90 5.01
N GLY A 64 3.95 -0.33 4.15
CA GLY A 64 4.40 0.45 3.00
C GLY A 64 5.30 1.62 3.39
N LEU A 65 4.88 2.41 4.38
CA LEU A 65 5.64 3.55 4.89
C LEU A 65 6.98 3.14 5.48
N LYS A 66 7.02 2.07 6.29
CA LYS A 66 8.26 1.55 6.88
C LYS A 66 9.28 1.20 5.80
N CYS A 67 8.86 0.46 4.77
CA CYS A 67 9.77 0.09 3.69
C CYS A 67 10.22 1.30 2.85
N CYS A 68 9.36 2.30 2.65
CA CYS A 68 9.76 3.56 2.01
C CYS A 68 10.89 4.25 2.81
N ILE A 69 10.75 4.33 4.13
CA ILE A 69 11.76 4.91 5.02
C ILE A 69 13.07 4.10 4.96
N GLU A 70 13.01 2.78 5.05
CA GLU A 70 14.17 1.88 4.96
C GLU A 70 14.93 2.05 3.62
N LYS A 71 14.22 2.38 2.54
CA LYS A 71 14.78 2.65 1.21
C LYS A 71 15.14 4.13 0.98
N ASN A 72 15.14 4.97 2.02
CA ASN A 72 15.43 6.41 1.97
C ASN A 72 14.47 7.27 1.13
N TYR A 73 13.24 6.81 0.89
CA TYR A 73 12.21 7.65 0.27
C TYR A 73 11.57 8.56 1.33
N ARG A 74 11.69 9.88 1.13
CA ARG A 74 11.21 10.91 2.07
C ARG A 74 9.89 11.56 1.66
N LEU A 75 9.53 11.46 0.38
CA LEU A 75 8.33 12.05 -0.18
C LEU A 75 7.40 10.93 -0.65
N VAL A 76 6.31 10.73 0.08
CA VAL A 76 5.38 9.62 -0.12
C VAL A 76 3.97 10.17 -0.25
N ILE A 77 3.25 9.76 -1.29
CA ILE A 77 1.82 9.95 -1.43
C ILE A 77 1.16 8.59 -1.28
N TRP A 78 0.08 8.51 -0.51
CA TRP A 78 -0.78 7.33 -0.50
C TRP A 78 -2.22 7.76 -0.79
N GLU A 79 -2.96 6.87 -1.43
CA GLU A 79 -4.41 7.00 -1.56
C GLU A 79 -5.07 5.92 -0.70
N THR A 80 -6.29 6.22 -0.23
CA THR A 80 -7.11 5.30 0.55
C THR A 80 -8.49 5.30 -0.04
N HIS A 81 -9.06 4.11 -0.22
CA HIS A 81 -10.44 3.97 -0.60
C HIS A 81 -11.20 3.52 0.64
N PHE A 82 -11.37 4.45 1.60
CA PHE A 82 -12.27 4.19 2.72
C PHE A 82 -13.71 4.18 2.16
N LEU A 83 -14.34 3.01 2.18
CA LEU A 83 -15.79 2.83 2.10
C LEU A 83 -16.22 1.94 3.27
#